data_AF-A0A2D5S5Y3-F1
#
_entry.id   AF-A0A2D5S5Y3-F1
#
_cell.length_a   1.000
_cell.length_b   1.000
_cell.length_c   1.000
_cell.angle_alpha   90.00
_cell.angle_beta   90.00
_cell.angle_gamma   90.00
#
_symmetry.space_group_name_H-M   'P 1'
#
loop_
_entity.id
_entity.type
_entity.pdbx_description
1 polymer ?
#
loop_
_entity_poly.entity_id
_entity_poly.type
_entity_poly.pdbx_seq_one_letter_code
_entity_poly.pdbx_strand_id
1 'polypeptide(L)'
;MLTVALGITFAVFGAILTLTTAIGLPGTWLVIGLAGIADLIQLAWLGDEEPMFGVWAFVIAILIAAAAELVEFLAGAAGAKAGGATRRGTLGAVVGGFVGGLVGTFTILIPLVGTLVGAALGAAAGALVGELSRDGITIRDTFRPATGAAAGRVAGTLLKLVFAAAIWIQLVICAFI
;
A
#
# COMPACT_ATOMS: atom_id res chain seq x y z
N MET A 1 -7.68 -31.81 -10.17
CA MET A 1 -7.29 -31.78 -8.73
C MET A 1 -6.20 -30.74 -8.45
N LEU A 2 -5.18 -30.61 -9.31
CA LEU A 2 -4.12 -29.61 -9.14
C LEU A 2 -4.65 -28.15 -9.11
N THR A 3 -5.53 -27.76 -10.04
CA THR A 3 -6.11 -26.40 -10.10
C THR A 3 -6.85 -26.03 -8.82
N VAL A 4 -7.68 -26.93 -8.29
CA VAL A 4 -8.40 -26.72 -7.02
C VAL A 4 -7.41 -26.57 -5.85
N ALA A 5 -6.35 -27.38 -5.81
CA ALA A 5 -5.33 -27.28 -4.79
C ALA A 5 -4.56 -25.94 -4.88
N LEU A 6 -4.24 -25.47 -6.10
CA LEU A 6 -3.63 -24.15 -6.33
C LEU A 6 -4.55 -23.01 -5.91
N GLY A 7 -5.84 -23.08 -6.25
CA GLY A 7 -6.84 -22.09 -5.84
C GLY A 7 -7.00 -22.00 -4.32
N ILE A 8 -7.05 -23.15 -3.62
CA ILE A 8 -7.07 -23.19 -2.14
C ILE A 8 -5.78 -22.62 -1.55
N THR A 9 -4.63 -22.98 -2.13
CA THR A 9 -3.31 -22.46 -1.71
C THR A 9 -3.27 -20.94 -1.86
N PHE A 10 -3.67 -20.42 -3.03
CA PHE A 10 -3.80 -19.00 -3.29
C PHE A 10 -4.73 -18.31 -2.27
N ALA A 11 -5.90 -18.89 -1.99
CA ALA A 11 -6.85 -18.28 -1.05
C ALA A 11 -6.23 -18.11 0.35
N VAL A 12 -5.55 -19.14 0.87
CA VAL A 12 -4.94 -19.12 2.21
C VAL A 12 -3.75 -18.16 2.27
N PHE A 13 -2.80 -18.27 1.34
CA PHE A 13 -1.61 -17.40 1.35
C PHE A 13 -1.98 -15.96 0.96
N GLY A 14 -2.92 -15.76 0.04
CA GLY A 14 -3.44 -14.46 -0.34
C GLY A 14 -4.10 -13.72 0.82
N ALA A 15 -4.78 -14.43 1.74
CA ALA A 15 -5.33 -13.83 2.96
C ALA A 15 -4.21 -13.29 3.86
N ILE A 16 -3.14 -14.07 4.04
CA ILE A 16 -1.96 -13.65 4.83
C ILE A 16 -1.31 -12.42 4.19
N LEU A 17 -1.08 -12.44 2.87
CA LEU A 17 -0.50 -11.31 2.13
C LEU A 17 -1.39 -10.06 2.20
N THR A 18 -2.71 -10.22 2.18
CA THR A 18 -3.67 -9.11 2.35
C THR A 18 -3.47 -8.41 3.69
N LEU A 19 -3.33 -9.17 4.78
CA LEU A 19 -3.11 -8.64 6.13
C LEU A 19 -1.80 -7.85 6.25
N THR A 20 -0.80 -8.14 5.41
CA THR A 20 0.43 -7.35 5.38
C THR A 20 0.22 -5.90 4.95
N THR A 21 -0.92 -5.57 4.32
CA THR A 21 -1.25 -4.19 3.99
C THR A 21 -1.45 -3.32 5.24
N ALA A 22 -1.99 -3.90 6.33
CA ALA A 22 -2.29 -3.17 7.57
C ALA A 22 -1.06 -2.58 8.28
N ILE A 23 0.11 -3.10 7.94
CA ILE A 23 1.43 -2.77 8.50
C ILE A 23 2.31 -2.03 7.48
N GLY A 24 1.72 -1.59 6.35
CA GLY A 24 2.40 -0.74 5.36
C GLY A 24 3.22 -1.50 4.31
N LEU A 25 3.20 -2.84 4.29
CA LEU A 25 3.78 -3.60 3.18
C LEU A 25 2.92 -3.48 1.91
N PRO A 26 3.50 -3.73 0.70
CA PRO A 26 2.79 -3.66 -0.57
C PRO A 26 1.84 -4.87 -0.80
N GLY A 27 0.98 -5.18 0.17
CA GLY A 27 0.13 -6.38 0.18
C GLY A 27 -0.78 -6.53 -1.05
N THR A 28 -1.29 -5.43 -1.60
CA THR A 28 -2.06 -5.42 -2.87
C THR A 28 -1.25 -6.04 -4.01
N TRP A 29 0.00 -5.63 -4.16
CA TRP A 29 0.92 -6.13 -5.19
C TRP A 29 1.39 -7.55 -4.90
N LEU A 30 1.59 -7.90 -3.63
CA LEU A 30 1.97 -9.26 -3.23
C LEU A 30 0.87 -10.27 -3.56
N VAL A 31 -0.40 -9.94 -3.33
CA VAL A 31 -1.54 -10.80 -3.70
C VAL A 31 -1.62 -10.99 -5.21
N ILE A 32 -1.47 -9.91 -5.99
CA ILE A 32 -1.46 -9.97 -7.47
C ILE A 32 -0.28 -10.83 -7.96
N GLY A 33 0.89 -10.65 -7.38
CA GLY A 33 2.08 -11.45 -7.70
C GLY A 33 1.87 -12.93 -7.39
N LEU A 34 1.24 -13.27 -6.26
CA LEU A 34 0.91 -14.65 -5.92
C LEU A 34 -0.06 -15.27 -6.93
N ALA A 35 -1.06 -14.52 -7.40
CA ALA A 35 -1.97 -14.98 -8.45
C ALA A 35 -1.20 -15.28 -9.75
N GLY A 36 -0.31 -14.38 -10.17
CA GLY A 36 0.53 -14.60 -11.35
C GLY A 36 1.45 -15.81 -11.21
N ILE A 37 2.04 -16.02 -10.02
CA ILE A 37 2.86 -17.23 -9.75
C ILE A 37 2.01 -18.49 -9.85
N ALA A 38 0.78 -18.48 -9.33
CA ALA A 38 -0.11 -19.64 -9.42
C ALA A 38 -0.48 -19.98 -10.88
N ASP A 39 -0.74 -18.99 -11.73
CA ASP A 39 -0.94 -19.20 -13.18
C ASP A 39 0.32 -19.74 -13.86
N LEU A 40 1.49 -19.19 -13.53
CA LEU A 40 2.76 -19.69 -14.09
C LEU A 40 3.02 -21.15 -13.71
N ILE A 41 2.70 -21.53 -12.47
CA ILE A 41 2.78 -22.92 -12.02
C ILE A 41 1.76 -23.76 -12.79
N GLN A 42 0.52 -23.30 -12.94
CA GLN A 42 -0.50 -24.04 -13.68
C GLN A 42 -0.05 -24.30 -15.13
N LEU A 43 0.40 -23.27 -15.85
CA LEU A 43 0.89 -23.37 -17.23
C LEU A 43 2.08 -24.34 -17.35
N ALA A 44 3.00 -24.32 -16.37
CA ALA A 44 4.17 -25.21 -16.37
C ALA A 44 3.81 -26.70 -16.18
N TRP A 45 2.70 -27.01 -15.49
CA TRP A 45 2.31 -28.39 -15.15
C TRP A 45 1.15 -28.94 -15.99
N LEU A 46 0.24 -28.09 -16.47
CA LEU A 46 -0.98 -28.48 -17.21
C LEU A 46 -0.93 -28.13 -18.70
N GLY A 47 0.07 -27.38 -19.16
CA GLY A 47 0.24 -27.04 -20.58
C GLY A 47 -0.73 -25.95 -21.04
N ASP A 48 -1.34 -26.12 -22.22
CA ASP A 48 -2.22 -25.13 -22.88
C ASP A 48 -3.65 -25.03 -22.27
N GLU A 49 -3.83 -25.41 -21.00
CA GLU A 49 -5.09 -25.13 -20.31
C GLU A 49 -5.30 -23.63 -20.12
N GLU A 50 -6.57 -23.21 -20.06
CA GLU A 50 -6.87 -21.82 -19.75
C GLU A 50 -6.32 -21.44 -18.36
N PRO A 51 -5.72 -20.25 -18.22
CA PRO A 51 -5.22 -19.78 -16.94
C PRO A 51 -6.32 -19.71 -15.88
N MET A 52 -5.97 -20.05 -14.64
CA MET A 52 -6.87 -19.98 -13.49
C MET A 52 -7.37 -18.56 -13.26
N PHE A 53 -6.57 -17.55 -13.58
CA PHE A 53 -7.01 -16.16 -13.59
C PHE A 53 -7.05 -15.60 -15.02
N GLY A 54 -8.23 -15.24 -15.49
CA GLY A 54 -8.37 -14.52 -16.76
C GLY A 54 -7.66 -13.16 -16.74
N VAL A 55 -7.17 -12.70 -17.90
CA VAL A 55 -6.46 -11.41 -18.05
C VAL A 55 -7.22 -10.24 -17.43
N TRP A 56 -8.55 -10.22 -17.55
CA TRP A 56 -9.39 -9.18 -16.96
C TRP A 56 -9.38 -9.17 -15.43
N ALA A 57 -9.16 -10.32 -14.77
CA ALA A 57 -9.01 -10.38 -13.33
C ALA A 57 -7.77 -9.61 -12.88
N PHE A 58 -6.64 -9.78 -13.59
CA PHE A 58 -5.42 -9.00 -13.34
C PHE A 58 -5.60 -7.52 -13.63
N VAL A 59 -6.24 -7.16 -14.75
CA VAL A 59 -6.50 -5.74 -15.09
C VAL A 59 -7.29 -5.06 -13.98
N ILE A 60 -8.39 -5.67 -13.52
CA ILE A 60 -9.21 -5.12 -12.44
C ILE A 60 -8.39 -5.04 -11.14
N ALA A 61 -7.64 -6.09 -10.79
CA ALA A 61 -6.82 -6.10 -9.58
C ALA A 61 -5.75 -5.00 -9.58
N ILE A 62 -5.07 -4.79 -10.72
CA ILE A 62 -4.06 -3.74 -10.91
C ILE A 62 -4.70 -2.35 -10.79
N LEU A 63 -5.88 -2.14 -11.38
CA LEU A 63 -6.60 -0.87 -11.26
C LEU A 63 -6.99 -0.57 -9.82
N ILE A 64 -7.50 -1.57 -9.09
CA ILE A 64 -7.82 -1.43 -7.66
C ILE A 64 -6.54 -1.16 -6.85
N ALA A 65 -5.43 -1.86 -7.12
CA ALA A 65 -4.16 -1.64 -6.44
C ALA A 65 -3.60 -0.24 -6.67
N ALA A 66 -3.65 0.26 -7.91
CA ALA A 66 -3.24 1.63 -8.24
C ALA A 66 -4.11 2.67 -7.55
N ALA A 67 -5.44 2.46 -7.50
CA ALA A 67 -6.35 3.33 -6.76
C ALA A 67 -6.05 3.32 -5.25
N ALA A 68 -5.75 2.15 -4.69
CA ALA A 68 -5.39 2.00 -3.28
C ALA A 68 -4.11 2.77 -2.93
N GLU A 69 -3.08 2.68 -3.78
CA GLU A 69 -1.82 3.41 -3.63
C GLU A 69 -2.05 4.92 -3.69
N LEU A 70 -2.85 5.38 -4.66
CA LEU A 70 -3.21 6.78 -4.79
C LEU A 70 -3.95 7.30 -3.54
N VAL A 71 -4.96 6.55 -3.07
CA VAL A 71 -5.72 6.90 -1.86
C VAL A 71 -4.81 7.00 -0.65
N GLU A 72 -3.83 6.10 -0.50
CA GLU A 72 -2.89 6.11 0.61
C GLU A 72 -1.99 7.37 0.63
N PHE A 73 -1.51 7.81 -0.55
CA PHE A 73 -0.76 9.06 -0.66
C PHE A 73 -1.63 10.29 -0.44
N LEU A 74 -2.85 10.29 -1.00
CA LEU A 74 -3.81 11.37 -0.84
C LEU A 74 -4.26 11.52 0.63
N ALA A 75 -4.37 10.43 1.38
CA ALA A 75 -4.70 10.48 2.80
C ALA A 75 -3.61 11.20 3.62
N GLY A 76 -2.33 10.92 3.35
CA GLY A 76 -1.22 11.66 3.96
C GLY A 76 -1.23 13.15 3.59
N ALA A 77 -1.45 13.45 2.32
CA ALA A 77 -1.58 14.83 1.83
C ALA A 77 -2.78 15.57 2.46
N ALA A 78 -3.93 14.91 2.53
CA ALA A 78 -5.16 15.45 3.11
C ALA A 78 -5.01 15.67 4.62
N GLY A 79 -4.38 14.73 5.33
CA GLY A 79 -4.05 14.88 6.74
C GLY A 79 -3.12 16.08 7.00
N ALA A 80 -2.08 16.24 6.18
CA ALA A 80 -1.20 17.41 6.26
C ALA A 80 -1.98 18.71 6.05
N LYS A 81 -2.84 18.74 5.02
CA LYS A 81 -3.65 19.92 4.67
C LYS A 81 -4.69 20.25 5.74
N ALA A 82 -5.30 19.25 6.36
CA ALA A 82 -6.19 19.41 7.51
C ALA A 82 -5.45 20.00 8.74
N GLY A 83 -4.16 19.70 8.88
CA GLY A 83 -3.26 20.32 9.84
C GLY A 83 -2.82 21.75 9.49
N GLY A 84 -3.24 22.29 8.35
CA GLY A 84 -2.88 23.64 7.88
C GLY A 84 -1.65 23.69 6.97
N ALA A 85 -1.20 22.56 6.43
CA ALA A 85 -0.09 22.54 5.47
C ALA A 85 -0.39 23.35 4.21
N THR A 86 0.63 24.04 3.71
CA THR A 86 0.66 24.61 2.37
C THR A 86 1.02 23.58 1.32
N ARG A 87 1.00 23.99 0.05
CA ARG A 87 1.40 23.13 -1.07
C ARG A 87 2.80 22.52 -0.89
N ARG A 88 3.75 23.28 -0.32
CA ARG A 88 5.12 22.79 -0.07
C ARG A 88 5.14 21.74 1.02
N GLY A 89 4.45 21.97 2.14
CA GLY A 89 4.27 20.98 3.20
C GLY A 89 3.52 19.74 2.74
N THR A 90 2.46 19.89 1.94
CA THR A 90 1.71 18.75 1.37
C THR A 90 2.58 17.91 0.43
N LEU A 91 3.33 18.53 -0.48
CA LEU A 91 4.24 17.80 -1.38
C LEU A 91 5.36 17.12 -0.59
N GLY A 92 5.92 17.83 0.40
CA GLY A 92 6.90 17.30 1.32
C GLY A 92 6.37 16.07 2.06
N ALA A 93 5.12 16.08 2.53
CA ALA A 93 4.49 14.94 3.19
C ALA A 93 4.40 13.69 2.30
N VAL A 94 4.04 13.87 1.02
CA VAL A 94 3.94 12.77 0.05
C VAL A 94 5.32 12.16 -0.21
N VAL A 95 6.29 12.99 -0.57
CA VAL A 95 7.66 12.53 -0.88
C VAL A 95 8.31 11.93 0.36
N GLY A 96 8.22 12.62 1.50
CA GLY A 96 8.75 12.18 2.77
C GLY A 96 8.12 10.87 3.23
N GLY A 97 6.81 10.69 3.06
CA GLY A 97 6.12 9.45 3.42
C GLY A 97 6.57 8.26 2.58
N PHE A 98 6.79 8.46 1.28
CA PHE A 98 7.33 7.42 0.40
C PHE A 98 8.77 7.07 0.77
N VAL A 99 9.66 8.06 0.85
CA VAL A 99 11.08 7.85 1.18
C VAL A 99 11.24 7.27 2.58
N GLY A 100 10.50 7.79 3.56
CA GLY A 100 10.51 7.29 4.93
C GLY A 100 9.99 5.86 5.05
N GLY A 101 8.96 5.49 4.28
CA GLY A 101 8.50 4.10 4.22
C GLY A 101 9.57 3.17 3.68
N LEU A 102 10.24 3.57 2.60
CA LEU A 102 11.34 2.80 2.01
C LEU A 102 12.52 2.67 3.00
N VAL A 103 13.00 3.77 3.56
CA VAL A 103 14.11 3.79 4.52
C VAL A 103 13.75 3.02 5.80
N GLY A 104 12.56 3.23 6.34
CA GLY A 104 12.10 2.56 7.56
C GLY A 104 11.98 1.04 7.38
N THR A 105 11.62 0.58 6.18
CA THR A 105 11.59 -0.86 5.85
C THR A 105 12.95 -1.53 6.06
N PHE A 106 14.04 -0.85 5.71
CA PHE A 106 15.39 -1.43 5.79
C PHE A 106 16.15 -1.07 7.07
N THR A 107 15.82 0.05 7.70
CA THR A 107 16.58 0.56 8.88
C THR A 107 15.96 0.14 10.20
N ILE A 108 14.63 0.03 10.28
CA ILE A 108 13.95 -0.44 11.48
C ILE A 108 13.84 -1.96 11.35
N LEU A 109 14.82 -2.68 11.91
CA LEU A 109 15.00 -4.14 11.83
C LEU A 109 13.89 -4.97 12.52
N ILE A 110 12.74 -4.36 12.79
CA ILE A 110 11.49 -5.07 13.05
C ILE A 110 10.79 -5.10 11.69
N PRO A 111 10.90 -6.22 10.93
CA PRO A 111 10.17 -6.38 9.68
C PRO A 111 8.71 -6.06 9.96
N LEU A 112 7.99 -5.50 9.00
CA LEU A 112 6.57 -5.13 9.12
C LEU A 112 6.31 -3.78 9.82
N VAL A 113 6.88 -3.52 11.00
CA VAL A 113 6.61 -2.26 11.74
C VAL A 113 7.40 -1.08 11.16
N GLY A 114 8.60 -1.37 10.65
CA GLY A 114 9.51 -0.35 10.11
C GLY A 114 8.92 0.46 8.96
N THR A 115 8.16 -0.16 8.07
CA THR A 115 7.57 0.51 6.91
C THR A 115 6.49 1.52 7.32
N LEU A 116 5.56 1.11 8.19
CA LEU A 116 4.48 1.99 8.67
C LEU A 116 5.04 3.18 9.47
N VAL A 117 5.95 2.89 10.42
CA VAL A 117 6.58 3.92 11.25
C VAL A 117 7.43 4.86 10.39
N GLY A 118 8.25 4.30 9.51
CA GLY A 118 9.07 5.07 8.58
C GLY A 118 8.23 5.96 7.68
N ALA A 119 7.11 5.47 7.14
CA ALA A 119 6.23 6.25 6.30
C ALA A 119 5.54 7.38 7.07
N ALA A 120 5.08 7.13 8.30
CA ALA A 120 4.45 8.15 9.14
C ALA A 120 5.46 9.24 9.55
N LEU A 121 6.65 8.84 10.01
CA LEU A 121 7.73 9.77 10.39
C LEU A 121 8.26 10.54 9.19
N GLY A 122 8.44 9.86 8.06
CA GLY A 122 8.85 10.48 6.80
C GLY A 122 7.83 11.50 6.31
N ALA A 123 6.53 11.19 6.39
CA ALA A 123 5.47 12.14 6.03
C ALA A 123 5.48 13.37 6.95
N ALA A 124 5.63 13.18 8.26
CA ALA A 124 5.76 14.27 9.21
C ALA A 124 7.00 15.14 8.96
N ALA A 125 8.17 14.51 8.78
CA ALA A 125 9.42 15.19 8.51
C ALA A 125 9.39 15.94 7.18
N GLY A 126 8.83 15.32 6.14
CA GLY A 126 8.65 15.94 4.84
C GLY A 126 7.71 17.13 4.89
N ALA A 127 6.60 17.03 5.63
CA ALA A 127 5.69 18.16 5.86
C ALA A 127 6.39 19.31 6.59
N LEU A 128 7.16 19.00 7.63
CA LEU A 128 7.94 19.96 8.40
C LEU A 128 8.97 20.68 7.53
N VAL A 129 9.78 19.95 6.77
CA VAL A 129 10.78 20.52 5.85
C VAL A 129 10.10 21.38 4.77
N GLY A 130 8.97 20.90 4.24
CA GLY A 130 8.18 21.64 3.26
C GLY A 130 7.64 22.97 3.80
N GLU A 131 7.17 23.01 5.05
CA GLU A 131 6.71 24.24 5.68
C GLU A 131 7.86 25.18 6.06
N LEU A 132 8.96 24.67 6.61
CA LEU A 132 10.13 25.48 6.98
C LEU A 132 10.86 26.08 5.77
N SER A 133 10.63 25.56 4.56
CA SER A 133 11.12 26.17 3.33
C SER A 133 10.47 27.53 3.00
N ARG A 134 9.50 27.97 3.80
CA ARG A 134 8.82 29.25 3.67
C ARG A 134 9.34 30.25 4.70
N ASP A 135 9.54 31.48 4.26
CA ASP A 135 9.98 32.56 5.14
C ASP A 135 8.93 32.85 6.22
N GLY A 136 9.41 33.10 7.44
CA GLY A 136 8.59 33.49 8.58
C GLY A 136 7.80 32.37 9.27
N ILE A 137 8.02 31.10 8.88
CA ILE A 137 7.42 29.94 9.56
C ILE A 137 8.33 29.45 10.68
N THR A 138 7.77 29.25 11.87
CA THR A 138 8.51 28.63 12.98
C THR A 138 8.28 27.12 13.02
N ILE A 139 9.20 26.38 13.64
CA ILE A 139 9.03 24.93 13.88
C ILE A 139 7.73 24.63 14.64
N ARG A 140 7.29 25.54 15.52
CA ARG A 140 6.05 25.38 16.29
C ARG A 140 4.83 25.33 15.37
N ASP A 141 4.84 26.12 14.31
CA ASP A 141 3.75 26.20 13.33
C ASP A 141 3.67 24.93 12.46
N THR A 142 4.76 24.17 12.35
CA THR A 142 4.81 22.94 11.53
C THR A 142 4.29 21.69 12.25
N PHE A 143 4.09 21.73 13.57
CA PHE A 143 3.66 20.54 14.33
C PHE A 143 2.27 20.04 13.90
N ARG A 144 1.29 20.93 13.74
CA ARG A 144 -0.07 20.54 13.31
C ARG A 144 -0.07 19.94 11.89
N PRO A 145 0.59 20.56 10.88
CA PRO A 145 0.80 19.94 9.57
C PRO A 145 1.48 18.57 9.63
N ALA A 146 2.55 18.45 10.42
CA ALA A 146 3.35 17.23 10.49
C ALA A 146 2.59 16.06 11.17
N THR A 147 1.90 16.32 12.28
CA THR A 147 1.07 15.29 12.93
C THR A 147 -0.12 14.91 12.08
N GLY A 148 -0.74 15.88 11.40
CA GLY A 148 -1.78 15.63 10.41
C GLY A 148 -1.29 14.73 9.26
N ALA A 149 -0.09 14.98 8.73
CA ALA A 149 0.53 14.16 7.69
C ALA A 149 0.74 12.70 8.13
N ALA A 150 1.30 12.51 9.33
CA ALA A 150 1.51 11.17 9.89
C ALA A 150 0.19 10.43 10.14
N ALA A 151 -0.79 11.09 10.77
CA ALA A 151 -2.10 10.49 11.03
C ALA A 151 -2.83 10.14 9.73
N GLY A 152 -2.78 11.04 8.74
CA GLY A 152 -3.32 10.81 7.40
C GLY A 152 -2.67 9.62 6.70
N ARG A 153 -1.34 9.45 6.84
CA ARG A 153 -0.63 8.30 6.27
C ARG A 153 -1.07 6.98 6.90
N VAL A 154 -1.17 6.93 8.23
CA VAL A 154 -1.65 5.73 8.95
C VAL A 154 -3.09 5.40 8.56
N ALA A 155 -3.98 6.39 8.55
CA ALA A 155 -5.37 6.21 8.12
C ALA A 155 -5.48 5.71 6.67
N GLY A 156 -4.63 6.23 5.78
CA GLY A 156 -4.51 5.78 4.40
C GLY A 156 -4.15 4.29 4.31
N THR A 157 -3.15 3.85 5.07
CA THR A 157 -2.72 2.44 5.11
C THR A 157 -3.83 1.52 5.62
N LEU A 158 -4.58 1.94 6.64
CA LEU A 158 -5.73 1.17 7.13
C LEU A 158 -6.85 1.10 6.07
N LEU A 159 -7.12 2.18 5.36
CA LEU A 159 -8.09 2.18 4.26
C LEU A 159 -7.63 1.29 3.09
N LYS A 160 -6.32 1.26 2.80
CA LYS A 160 -5.71 0.40 1.78
C LYS A 160 -5.99 -1.09 2.02
N LEU A 161 -6.18 -1.50 3.27
CA LEU A 161 -6.56 -2.88 3.61
C LEU A 161 -7.89 -3.29 2.98
N VAL A 162 -8.86 -2.36 2.86
CA VAL A 162 -10.15 -2.62 2.21
C VAL A 162 -9.96 -2.94 0.72
N PHE A 163 -9.07 -2.20 0.05
CA PHE A 163 -8.73 -2.45 -1.35
C PHE A 163 -7.98 -3.77 -1.53
N ALA A 164 -7.04 -4.10 -0.63
CA ALA A 164 -6.34 -5.38 -0.63
C ALA A 164 -7.31 -6.55 -0.45
N ALA A 165 -8.27 -6.43 0.47
CA ALA A 165 -9.31 -7.43 0.67
C ALA A 165 -10.21 -7.57 -0.56
N ALA A 166 -10.57 -6.47 -1.23
CA ALA A 166 -11.35 -6.50 -2.46
C ALA A 166 -10.62 -7.25 -3.59
N ILE A 167 -9.33 -6.98 -3.79
CA ILE A 167 -8.48 -7.70 -4.76
C ILE A 167 -8.43 -9.19 -4.42
N TRP A 168 -8.17 -9.53 -3.17
CA TRP A 168 -8.08 -10.93 -2.74
C TRP A 168 -9.40 -11.67 -2.94
N ILE A 169 -10.54 -11.11 -2.49
CA ILE A 169 -11.86 -11.72 -2.68
C ILE A 169 -12.17 -11.89 -4.16
N GLN A 170 -11.94 -10.86 -4.98
CA GLN A 170 -12.16 -10.92 -6.42
C GLN A 170 -11.35 -12.06 -7.06
N LEU A 171 -10.05 -12.15 -6.77
CA LEU A 171 -9.19 -13.20 -7.33
C LEU A 171 -9.58 -14.58 -6.78
N VAL A 172 -9.95 -14.70 -5.52
CA VAL A 172 -10.46 -15.96 -4.96
C VAL A 172 -11.71 -16.41 -5.72
N ILE A 173 -12.65 -15.50 -6.02
CA ILE A 173 -13.82 -15.84 -6.83
C ILE A 173 -13.38 -16.33 -8.22
N CYS A 174 -12.47 -15.61 -8.89
CA CYS A 174 -11.94 -16.01 -10.19
C CYS A 174 -11.26 -17.38 -10.19
N ALA A 175 -10.60 -17.77 -9.09
CA ALA A 175 -9.90 -19.06 -9.01
C ALA A 175 -10.83 -20.30 -8.96
N PHE A 176 -12.14 -20.11 -8.77
CA PHE A 176 -13.11 -21.19 -8.59
C PHE A 176 -14.33 -21.13 -9.54
N ILE A 177 -14.33 -20.19 -10.50
CA ILE A 177 -15.35 -20.10 -11.56
C ILE A 177 -14.72 -20.36 -12.92
#